data_AF-A0A520LS88-F1
#
_entry.id   AF-A0A520LS88-F1
#
_cell.length_a   1.000
_cell.length_b   1.000
_cell.length_c   1.000
_cell.angle_alpha   90.00
_cell.angle_beta   90.00
_cell.angle_gamma   90.00
#
_symmetry.space_group_name_H-M   'P 1'
#
loop_
_entity.id
_entity.type
_entity.pdbx_description
1 polymer ?
#
loop_
_entity_poly.entity_id
_entity_poly.type
_entity_poly.pdbx_seq_one_letter_code
_entity_poly.pdbx_strand_id
1 'polypeptide(L)'
;MAPFSALNGGEIDLNPVIDGAELQIAYDGSEMEMRWWGGGLLEESADGSTWNIVSTKSPFRAPISDKSLYRVRDHWEGKRSISVNVPKSYRKDKAFPLFLLLHGFSQGADSFESYFKMKPLVDSHDIILVNPEGTRNSLGLPFWNAFGKCCDIEESGVDDSSYLRGVIEAVRNELNIDESRVYVLGHSNGGFMAYQMACEHSDIIAGIVSFAGGSISDKDRCVPANPVSVLHVHGIADPIVPYIGLSEPFGVPFEGALSSVETWAEHNGVGPLTNDVFASLNLVALDFGNDTLRTRSPGNGHGDVELWSILNGSHVPLLSYSSDGTSTRLAEIAVEWLLRRSKFD
;
A
#
# COMPACT_ATOMS: atom_id res chain seq x y z
N MET A 1 -9.56 5.80 28.67
CA MET A 1 -8.83 6.98 29.17
C MET A 1 -9.17 8.09 28.19
N ALA A 2 -9.90 9.12 28.62
CA ALA A 2 -10.36 10.18 27.70
C ALA A 2 -9.30 11.27 27.59
N PRO A 3 -8.97 11.76 26.38
CA PRO A 3 -8.44 13.10 26.19
C PRO A 3 -9.44 13.87 25.31
N PHE A 4 -9.94 15.05 25.63
CA PHE A 4 -9.15 16.25 25.87
C PHE A 4 -9.89 17.21 26.83
N SER A 5 -9.09 17.95 27.60
CA SER A 5 -9.47 19.20 28.25
C SER A 5 -8.60 20.31 27.65
N ALA A 6 -9.23 21.37 27.14
CA ALA A 6 -8.56 22.55 26.61
C ALA A 6 -7.51 23.11 27.59
N LEU A 7 -6.31 23.42 27.09
CA LEU A 7 -5.28 24.13 27.86
C LEU A 7 -5.33 25.61 27.51
N ASN A 8 -5.77 26.42 28.48
CA ASN A 8 -5.73 27.88 28.59
C ASN A 8 -5.15 28.68 27.39
N GLY A 9 -6.04 29.26 26.57
CA GLY A 9 -5.75 30.49 25.82
C GLY A 9 -6.01 30.49 24.32
N GLY A 10 -6.12 29.32 23.68
CA GLY A 10 -6.54 29.15 22.29
C GLY A 10 -7.42 27.92 22.17
N GLU A 11 -8.70 28.11 21.87
CA GLU A 11 -9.67 27.02 21.73
C GLU A 11 -9.38 26.21 20.45
N ILE A 12 -9.30 24.89 20.58
CA ILE A 12 -9.27 23.93 19.47
C ILE A 12 -10.59 23.17 19.54
N ASP A 13 -11.47 23.44 18.58
CA ASP A 13 -12.75 22.74 18.44
C ASP A 13 -12.64 21.74 17.28
N LEU A 14 -12.82 20.45 17.58
CA LEU A 14 -12.75 19.36 16.60
C LEU A 14 -14.13 18.75 16.44
N ASN A 15 -14.75 18.94 15.29
CA ASN A 15 -16.06 18.36 15.00
C ASN A 15 -15.91 17.18 14.02
N PRO A 16 -16.04 15.91 14.48
CA PRO A 16 -15.95 14.75 13.62
C PRO A 16 -17.26 14.60 12.87
N VAL A 17 -17.30 15.06 11.62
CA VAL A 17 -18.37 14.65 10.73
C VAL A 17 -17.71 14.01 9.53
N ILE A 18 -17.45 12.71 9.63
CA ILE A 18 -17.72 11.70 8.60
C ILE A 18 -17.52 10.32 9.28
N ASP A 19 -18.47 9.40 9.04
CA ASP A 19 -18.47 8.00 9.49
C ASP A 19 -17.08 7.33 9.33
N GLY A 20 -16.35 7.14 10.44
CA GLY A 20 -15.21 6.23 10.53
C GLY A 20 -13.80 6.84 10.54
N ALA A 21 -13.64 8.15 10.38
CA ALA A 21 -12.32 8.80 10.51
C ALA A 21 -12.02 9.12 11.98
N GLU A 22 -11.04 8.45 12.59
CA GLU A 22 -10.53 8.83 13.92
C GLU A 22 -9.45 9.92 13.78
N LEU A 23 -9.65 11.06 14.43
CA LEU A 23 -8.66 12.14 14.53
C LEU A 23 -7.94 12.06 15.88
N GLN A 24 -6.62 11.93 15.85
CA GLN A 24 -5.75 11.98 17.03
C GLN A 24 -4.93 13.27 17.03
N ILE A 25 -4.74 13.85 18.21
CA ILE A 25 -3.91 15.04 18.41
C ILE A 25 -2.84 14.78 19.47
N ALA A 26 -1.60 15.08 19.12
CA ALA A 26 -0.46 15.09 20.03
C ALA A 26 0.19 16.48 20.05
N TYR A 27 0.80 16.84 21.18
CA TYR A 27 1.47 18.13 21.40
C TYR A 27 2.80 17.93 22.11
N ASP A 28 3.86 18.57 21.61
CA ASP A 28 5.23 18.44 22.14
C ASP A 28 5.75 19.68 22.89
N GLY A 29 4.97 20.76 22.98
CA GLY A 29 5.42 22.04 23.57
C GLY A 29 5.64 23.16 22.54
N SER A 30 5.77 22.82 21.26
CA SER A 30 6.04 23.77 20.17
C SER A 30 5.14 23.61 18.96
N GLU A 31 4.73 22.37 18.66
CA GLU A 31 3.89 22.04 17.51
C GLU A 31 2.75 21.11 17.93
N MET A 32 1.62 21.25 17.24
CA MET A 32 0.53 20.30 17.27
C MET A 32 0.70 19.32 16.09
N GLU A 33 0.57 18.02 16.38
CA GLU A 33 0.46 16.96 15.37
C GLU A 33 -1.00 16.48 15.32
N MET A 34 -1.60 16.52 14.13
CA MET A 34 -2.92 16.00 13.83
C MET A 34 -2.80 14.77 12.93
N ARG A 35 -3.39 13.65 13.34
CA ARG A 35 -3.46 12.42 12.54
C ARG A 35 -4.91 12.03 12.30
N TRP A 36 -5.29 11.81 11.05
CA TRP A 36 -6.58 11.24 10.68
C TRP A 36 -6.42 10.04 9.76
N TRP A 37 -7.46 9.21 9.72
CA TRP A 37 -7.53 8.02 8.89
C TRP A 37 -8.73 8.09 7.94
N GLY A 38 -8.65 7.40 6.79
CA GLY A 38 -9.72 7.38 5.78
C GLY A 38 -9.50 8.33 4.59
N GLY A 39 -8.42 9.12 4.62
CA GLY A 39 -8.12 10.15 3.63
C GLY A 39 -8.88 11.46 3.92
N GLY A 40 -8.78 12.44 3.01
CA GLY A 40 -9.50 13.71 3.13
C GLY A 40 -8.57 14.93 3.22
N LEU A 41 -9.19 16.11 3.22
CA LEU A 41 -8.54 17.40 3.25
C LEU A 41 -8.66 17.96 4.67
N LEU A 42 -7.53 18.14 5.33
CA LEU A 42 -7.49 18.92 6.56
C LEU A 42 -7.72 20.38 6.18
N GLU A 43 -8.80 20.93 6.71
CA GLU A 43 -9.18 22.32 6.53
C GLU A 43 -9.09 23.07 7.85
N GLU A 44 -8.65 24.31 7.76
CA GLU A 44 -8.55 25.25 8.87
C GLU A 44 -9.55 26.40 8.67
N SER A 45 -10.14 26.87 9.76
CA SER A 45 -10.99 28.05 9.77
C SER A 45 -10.75 28.91 11.01
N ALA A 46 -10.63 30.22 10.86
CA ALA A 46 -10.51 31.14 11.99
C ALA A 46 -11.87 31.43 12.67
N ASP A 47 -12.97 31.25 11.96
CA ASP A 47 -14.32 31.68 12.38
C ASP A 47 -15.43 30.64 12.15
N GLY A 48 -15.09 29.48 11.58
CA GLY A 48 -16.00 28.38 11.25
C GLY A 48 -16.81 28.59 9.97
N SER A 49 -16.67 29.74 9.31
CA SER A 49 -17.43 30.11 8.11
C SER A 49 -16.65 29.86 6.83
N THR A 50 -15.35 30.20 6.82
CA THR A 50 -14.47 30.05 5.66
C THR A 50 -13.40 29.02 5.98
N TRP A 51 -13.34 27.95 5.17
CA TRP A 51 -12.45 26.81 5.37
C TRP A 51 -11.37 26.79 4.29
N ASN A 52 -10.11 26.78 4.69
CA ASN A 52 -8.96 26.70 3.81
C ASN A 52 -8.31 25.33 3.95
N ILE A 53 -7.98 24.67 2.84
CA ILE A 53 -7.23 23.43 2.88
C ILE A 53 -5.81 23.74 3.35
N VAL A 54 -5.40 23.14 4.46
CA VAL A 54 -4.06 23.31 5.03
C VAL A 54 -3.19 22.09 4.84
N SER A 55 -3.79 20.90 4.69
CA SER A 55 -3.07 19.69 4.32
C SER A 55 -3.98 18.72 3.61
N THR A 56 -3.42 17.98 2.65
CA THR A 56 -4.06 16.78 2.10
C THR A 56 -3.48 15.51 2.70
N LYS A 57 -2.42 15.60 3.52
CA LYS A 57 -1.65 14.47 4.04
C LYS A 57 -1.71 14.35 5.56
N SER A 58 -1.95 13.13 6.04
CA SER A 58 -1.85 12.74 7.44
C SER A 58 -0.53 11.97 7.70
N PRO A 59 0.22 12.25 8.78
CA PRO A 59 -0.04 13.27 9.80
C PRO A 59 0.32 14.69 9.32
N PHE A 60 -0.34 15.70 9.86
CA PHE A 60 -0.01 17.11 9.67
C PHE A 60 0.58 17.70 10.95
N ARG A 61 1.68 18.45 10.83
CA ARG A 61 2.29 19.19 11.93
C ARG A 61 2.29 20.68 11.64
N ALA A 62 1.93 21.47 12.64
CA ALA A 62 2.00 22.93 12.57
C ALA A 62 2.30 23.53 13.94
N PRO A 63 2.94 24.72 13.97
CA PRO A 63 2.99 25.55 15.17
C PRO A 63 1.59 25.83 15.69
N ILE A 64 1.45 26.01 17.01
CA ILE A 64 0.16 26.43 17.57
C ILE A 64 -0.23 27.79 16.99
N SER A 65 -1.42 27.85 16.39
CA SER A 65 -2.13 29.10 16.08
C SER A 65 -3.05 29.44 17.24
N ASP A 66 -3.11 30.72 17.63
CA ASP A 66 -3.87 31.16 18.80
C ASP A 66 -5.39 30.94 18.65
N LYS A 67 -5.92 30.78 17.42
CA LYS A 67 -7.35 30.50 17.14
C LYS A 67 -7.54 29.87 15.76
N SER A 68 -7.69 28.55 15.72
CA SER A 68 -7.98 27.81 14.50
C SER A 68 -8.88 26.60 14.77
N LEU A 69 -10.00 26.54 14.06
CA LEU A 69 -10.84 25.36 13.96
C LEU A 69 -10.26 24.45 12.89
N TYR A 70 -10.20 23.15 13.17
CA TYR A 70 -9.76 22.15 12.20
C TYR A 70 -10.87 21.15 11.94
N ARG A 71 -11.00 20.75 10.68
CA ARG A 71 -11.85 19.62 10.27
C ARG A 71 -11.18 18.81 9.19
N VAL A 72 -11.55 17.55 9.08
CA VAL A 72 -11.23 16.74 7.90
C VAL A 72 -12.47 16.72 7.03
N ARG A 73 -12.37 17.24 5.81
CA ARG A 73 -13.43 17.15 4.81
C ARG A 73 -13.09 16.05 3.82
N ASP A 74 -14.05 15.17 3.54
CA ASP A 74 -13.91 14.24 2.42
C ASP A 74 -13.68 15.00 1.12
N HIS A 75 -12.62 14.66 0.41
CA HIS A 75 -12.42 15.17 -0.95
C HIS A 75 -13.44 14.56 -1.92
N TRP A 76 -14.08 13.45 -1.55
CA TRP A 76 -14.74 12.55 -2.50
C TRP A 76 -16.26 12.63 -2.39
N GLU A 77 -16.89 13.20 -3.42
CA GLU A 77 -18.30 12.92 -3.71
C GLU A 77 -18.42 11.46 -4.20
N GLY A 78 -18.51 10.53 -3.24
CA GLY A 78 -18.72 9.12 -3.54
C GLY A 78 -18.04 8.21 -2.51
N LYS A 79 -18.79 7.29 -1.92
CA LYS A 79 -18.23 6.23 -1.07
C LYS A 79 -17.38 5.32 -1.94
N ARG A 80 -16.08 5.17 -1.64
CA ARG A 80 -15.24 4.13 -2.25
C ARG A 80 -15.71 2.77 -1.76
N SER A 81 -16.03 1.88 -2.70
CA SER A 81 -16.42 0.52 -2.35
C SER A 81 -15.21 -0.27 -1.87
N ILE A 82 -15.41 -1.04 -0.81
CA ILE A 82 -14.39 -1.94 -0.27
C ILE A 82 -15.03 -3.34 -0.24
N SER A 83 -14.43 -4.28 -0.95
CA SER A 83 -14.81 -5.69 -0.87
C SER A 83 -13.97 -6.37 0.19
N VAL A 84 -14.61 -7.06 1.14
CA VAL A 84 -13.94 -7.83 2.18
C VAL A 84 -14.37 -9.29 2.06
N ASN A 85 -13.43 -10.17 1.73
CA ASN A 85 -13.63 -11.61 1.64
C ASN A 85 -13.01 -12.26 2.88
N VAL A 86 -13.86 -12.96 3.63
CA VAL A 86 -13.52 -13.59 4.91
C VAL A 86 -13.59 -15.11 4.73
N PRO A 87 -12.64 -15.90 5.25
CA PRO A 87 -12.65 -17.33 5.06
C PRO A 87 -13.83 -17.97 5.79
N LYS A 88 -14.36 -19.07 5.24
CA LYS A 88 -15.44 -19.84 5.88
C LYS A 88 -15.08 -20.35 7.28
N SER A 89 -13.79 -20.48 7.56
CA SER A 89 -13.23 -20.89 8.84
C SER A 89 -13.16 -19.75 9.87
N TYR A 90 -13.51 -18.52 9.49
CA TYR A 90 -13.35 -17.34 10.34
C TYR A 90 -14.10 -17.47 11.66
N ARG A 91 -13.38 -17.17 12.74
CA ARG A 91 -13.94 -17.08 14.09
C ARG A 91 -13.25 -15.96 14.85
N LYS A 92 -14.03 -15.22 15.66
CA LYS A 92 -13.52 -14.07 16.43
C LYS A 92 -12.44 -14.45 17.48
N ASP A 93 -12.29 -15.73 17.83
CA ASP A 93 -11.28 -16.22 18.78
C ASP A 93 -9.93 -16.57 18.13
N LYS A 94 -9.81 -16.48 16.80
CA LYS A 94 -8.58 -16.73 16.04
C LYS A 94 -8.24 -15.48 15.23
N ALA A 95 -6.98 -15.06 15.26
CA ALA A 95 -6.47 -13.98 14.42
C ALA A 95 -6.13 -14.50 13.02
N PHE A 96 -6.49 -13.75 11.99
CA PHE A 96 -6.28 -14.11 10.58
C PHE A 96 -5.39 -13.06 9.88
N PRO A 97 -4.41 -13.48 9.05
CA PRO A 97 -3.62 -12.56 8.22
C PRO A 97 -4.50 -11.69 7.32
N LEU A 98 -4.14 -10.41 7.18
CA LEU A 98 -4.86 -9.43 6.37
C LEU A 98 -4.08 -9.11 5.10
N PHE A 99 -4.75 -9.17 3.96
CA PHE A 99 -4.19 -8.86 2.65
C PHE A 99 -5.01 -7.75 1.99
N LEU A 100 -4.34 -6.70 1.53
CA LEU A 100 -4.91 -5.69 0.63
C LEU A 100 -4.46 -5.99 -0.80
N LEU A 101 -5.41 -6.03 -1.75
CA LEU A 101 -5.12 -6.20 -3.18
C LEU A 101 -5.47 -4.92 -3.97
N LEU A 102 -4.45 -4.21 -4.43
CA LEU A 102 -4.55 -2.90 -5.06
C LEU A 102 -4.46 -3.00 -6.59
N HIS A 103 -5.49 -2.53 -7.28
CA HIS A 103 -5.58 -2.57 -8.74
C HIS A 103 -4.63 -1.57 -9.42
N GLY A 104 -4.32 -1.81 -10.71
CA GLY A 104 -3.62 -0.84 -11.55
C GLY A 104 -4.50 0.35 -11.99
N PHE A 105 -3.89 1.36 -12.60
CA PHE A 105 -4.61 2.51 -13.14
C PHE A 105 -5.70 2.06 -14.13
N SER A 106 -6.89 2.67 -14.06
CA SER A 106 -8.08 2.41 -14.89
C SER A 106 -8.76 1.05 -14.73
N GLN A 107 -8.18 0.11 -13.97
CA GLN A 107 -8.68 -1.28 -13.91
C GLN A 107 -9.86 -1.46 -12.93
N GLY A 108 -9.73 -0.94 -11.71
CA GLY A 108 -10.68 -1.14 -10.61
C GLY A 108 -10.57 -2.51 -9.92
N ALA A 109 -11.17 -2.64 -8.74
CA ALA A 109 -10.94 -3.77 -7.83
C ALA A 109 -11.37 -5.13 -8.40
N ASP A 110 -12.59 -5.24 -8.92
CA ASP A 110 -13.15 -6.51 -9.43
C ASP A 110 -12.45 -7.02 -10.70
N SER A 111 -12.03 -6.10 -11.57
CA SER A 111 -11.29 -6.43 -12.79
C SER A 111 -9.89 -6.95 -12.47
N PHE A 112 -9.21 -6.33 -11.49
CA PHE A 112 -7.91 -6.81 -11.06
C PHE A 112 -8.01 -8.16 -10.34
N GLU A 113 -9.00 -8.36 -9.47
CA GLU A 113 -9.26 -9.66 -8.86
C GLU A 113 -9.54 -10.74 -9.91
N SER A 114 -10.25 -10.41 -11.00
CA SER A 114 -10.51 -11.35 -12.09
C SER A 114 -9.24 -11.79 -12.84
N TYR A 115 -8.25 -10.89 -12.94
CA TYR A 115 -6.94 -11.14 -13.54
C TYR A 115 -6.00 -11.90 -12.59
N PHE A 116 -5.84 -11.41 -11.35
CA PHE A 116 -4.88 -11.95 -10.38
C PHE A 116 -5.39 -13.21 -9.66
N LYS A 117 -6.71 -13.34 -9.48
CA LYS A 117 -7.43 -14.50 -8.93
C LYS A 117 -6.95 -14.91 -7.54
N MET A 118 -7.02 -14.01 -6.57
CA MET A 118 -6.61 -14.28 -5.19
C MET A 118 -7.76 -14.78 -4.31
N LYS A 119 -9.03 -14.52 -4.68
CA LYS A 119 -10.23 -14.91 -3.92
C LYS A 119 -10.32 -16.40 -3.59
N PRO A 120 -9.93 -17.36 -4.45
CA PRO A 120 -9.90 -18.77 -4.07
C PRO A 120 -8.94 -19.07 -2.91
N LEU A 121 -7.92 -18.24 -2.71
CA LEU A 121 -6.91 -18.41 -1.66
C LEU A 121 -7.42 -18.02 -0.27
N VAL A 122 -8.52 -17.26 -0.19
CA VAL A 122 -9.17 -16.87 1.07
C VAL A 122 -9.45 -18.10 1.93
N ASP A 123 -10.18 -19.08 1.38
CA ASP A 123 -10.54 -20.30 2.10
C ASP A 123 -9.36 -21.28 2.23
N SER A 124 -8.46 -21.36 1.25
CA SER A 124 -7.38 -22.36 1.27
C SER A 124 -6.20 -21.98 2.18
N HIS A 125 -6.02 -20.69 2.45
CA HIS A 125 -4.91 -20.18 3.27
C HIS A 125 -5.36 -19.52 4.57
N ASP A 126 -6.66 -19.53 4.90
CA ASP A 126 -7.21 -18.83 6.06
C ASP A 126 -6.76 -17.36 6.10
N ILE A 127 -7.04 -16.60 5.04
CA ILE A 127 -6.66 -15.18 4.93
C ILE A 127 -7.89 -14.29 4.77
N ILE A 128 -7.84 -13.08 5.33
CA ILE A 128 -8.81 -12.03 5.03
C ILE A 128 -8.28 -11.23 3.83
N LEU A 129 -9.04 -11.16 2.75
CA LEU A 129 -8.69 -10.42 1.54
C LEU A 129 -9.59 -9.19 1.40
N VAL A 130 -8.95 -8.02 1.30
CA VAL A 130 -9.59 -6.72 1.11
C VAL A 130 -9.21 -6.16 -0.26
N ASN A 131 -10.19 -5.82 -1.08
CA ASN A 131 -10.01 -5.19 -2.38
C ASN A 131 -10.63 -3.78 -2.32
N PRO A 132 -9.85 -2.76 -1.92
CA PRO A 132 -10.32 -1.38 -1.90
C PRO A 132 -10.33 -0.81 -3.32
N GLU A 133 -11.32 0.06 -3.61
CA GLU A 133 -11.35 0.84 -4.86
C GLU A 133 -10.53 2.13 -4.70
N GLY A 134 -9.77 2.48 -5.74
CA GLY A 134 -9.04 3.74 -5.84
C GLY A 134 -9.95 4.94 -6.12
N THR A 135 -9.38 6.14 -5.99
CA THR A 135 -10.07 7.39 -6.33
C THR A 135 -10.34 7.44 -7.84
N ARG A 136 -11.47 8.03 -8.26
CA ARG A 136 -11.77 8.21 -9.70
C ARG A 136 -11.35 9.60 -10.15
N ASN A 137 -10.64 9.67 -11.27
CA ASN A 137 -10.28 10.94 -11.91
C ASN A 137 -11.48 11.56 -12.67
N SER A 138 -11.30 12.70 -13.31
CA SER A 138 -12.37 13.39 -14.06
C SER A 138 -12.96 12.57 -15.21
N LEU A 139 -12.26 11.54 -15.69
CA LEU A 139 -12.73 10.58 -16.70
C LEU A 139 -13.44 9.37 -16.09
N GLY A 140 -13.59 9.33 -14.76
CA GLY A 140 -14.17 8.21 -14.03
C GLY A 140 -13.25 6.99 -13.92
N LEU A 141 -11.97 7.12 -14.26
CA LEU A 141 -11.01 6.02 -14.20
C LEU A 141 -10.42 5.91 -12.78
N PRO A 142 -10.43 4.72 -12.16
CA PRO A 142 -9.88 4.56 -10.82
C PRO A 142 -8.34 4.58 -10.84
N PHE A 143 -7.74 5.22 -9.83
CA PHE A 143 -6.29 5.36 -9.67
C PHE A 143 -5.91 5.46 -8.19
N TRP A 144 -4.61 5.35 -7.93
CA TRP A 144 -3.97 5.64 -6.65
C TRP A 144 -2.99 6.79 -6.82
N ASN A 145 -2.99 7.75 -5.90
CA ASN A 145 -1.94 8.76 -5.83
C ASN A 145 -0.69 8.21 -5.14
N ALA A 146 0.13 7.48 -5.90
CA ALA A 146 1.36 6.89 -5.40
C ALA A 146 2.52 7.91 -5.48
N PHE A 147 3.05 8.27 -4.31
CA PHE A 147 4.15 9.21 -4.11
C PHE A 147 3.93 10.61 -4.73
N GLY A 148 2.69 11.03 -5.00
CA GLY A 148 2.40 12.31 -5.65
C GLY A 148 2.89 12.38 -7.09
N LYS A 149 3.14 11.23 -7.73
CA LYS A 149 3.97 11.14 -8.93
C LYS A 149 3.48 10.10 -9.93
N CYS A 150 3.32 8.83 -9.53
CA CYS A 150 2.65 7.89 -10.43
C CYS A 150 1.15 8.10 -10.33
N CYS A 151 0.60 8.43 -11.49
CA CYS A 151 -0.73 8.05 -11.93
C CYS A 151 -1.89 8.85 -11.32
N ASP A 152 -1.59 9.83 -10.46
CA ASP A 152 -2.43 11.02 -10.20
C ASP A 152 -2.19 12.09 -11.28
N ILE A 153 -2.68 11.82 -12.50
CA ILE A 153 -2.44 12.64 -13.71
C ILE A 153 -2.99 14.07 -13.55
N GLU A 154 -4.03 14.23 -12.72
CA GLU A 154 -4.72 15.51 -12.48
C GLU A 154 -4.11 16.28 -11.31
N GLU A 155 -3.05 15.74 -10.68
CA GLU A 155 -2.44 16.31 -9.47
C GLU A 155 -3.49 16.63 -8.40
N SER A 156 -4.47 15.73 -8.25
CA SER A 156 -5.57 15.89 -7.29
C SER A 156 -5.07 16.02 -5.85
N GLY A 157 -3.88 15.49 -5.55
CA GLY A 157 -3.29 15.54 -4.22
C GLY A 157 -4.01 14.65 -3.22
N VAL A 158 -4.84 13.71 -3.70
CA VAL A 158 -5.59 12.77 -2.86
C VAL A 158 -4.63 11.92 -2.03
N ASP A 159 -4.93 11.74 -0.75
CA ASP A 159 -4.12 10.92 0.15
C ASP A 159 -4.71 9.51 0.25
N ASP A 160 -4.31 8.69 -0.71
CA ASP A 160 -4.67 7.28 -0.76
C ASP A 160 -3.92 6.44 0.29
N SER A 161 -2.79 6.93 0.80
CA SER A 161 -2.02 6.24 1.84
C SER A 161 -2.78 6.19 3.16
N SER A 162 -3.22 7.36 3.64
CA SER A 162 -4.03 7.48 4.86
C SER A 162 -5.41 6.84 4.71
N TYR A 163 -5.95 6.81 3.49
CA TYR A 163 -7.15 6.04 3.20
C TYR A 163 -6.94 4.55 3.39
N LEU A 164 -5.93 3.95 2.74
CA LEU A 164 -5.66 2.53 2.82
C LEU A 164 -5.31 2.10 4.25
N ARG A 165 -4.60 2.95 5.00
CA ARG A 165 -4.44 2.76 6.44
C ARG A 165 -5.78 2.76 7.17
N GLY A 166 -6.66 3.73 6.90
CA GLY A 166 -8.01 3.74 7.45
C GLY A 166 -8.83 2.49 7.14
N VAL A 167 -8.65 1.90 5.94
CA VAL A 167 -9.27 0.61 5.59
C VAL A 167 -8.76 -0.51 6.49
N ILE A 168 -7.44 -0.60 6.71
CA ILE A 168 -6.84 -1.60 7.63
C ILE A 168 -7.41 -1.45 9.04
N GLU A 169 -7.47 -0.21 9.55
CA GLU A 169 -7.97 0.12 10.89
C GLU A 169 -9.47 -0.24 11.03
N ALA A 170 -10.29 0.08 10.02
CA ALA A 170 -11.70 -0.30 10.00
C ALA A 170 -11.89 -1.82 10.00
N VAL A 171 -11.08 -2.56 9.24
CA VAL A 171 -11.13 -4.03 9.23
C VAL A 171 -10.68 -4.60 10.57
N ARG A 172 -9.65 -4.04 11.20
CA ARG A 172 -9.18 -4.44 12.54
C ARG A 172 -10.25 -4.25 13.63
N ASN A 173 -11.07 -3.20 13.51
CA ASN A 173 -12.13 -2.93 14.47
C ASN A 173 -13.31 -3.92 14.36
N GLU A 174 -13.53 -4.49 13.18
CA GLU A 174 -14.65 -5.42 12.92
C GLU A 174 -14.25 -6.91 12.97
N LEU A 175 -13.01 -7.22 12.58
CA LEU A 175 -12.48 -8.57 12.43
C LEU A 175 -11.24 -8.80 13.30
N ASN A 176 -11.07 -10.02 13.81
CA ASN A 176 -9.86 -10.42 14.50
C ASN A 176 -8.74 -10.71 13.49
N ILE A 177 -7.95 -9.68 13.18
CA ILE A 177 -6.78 -9.80 12.29
C ILE A 177 -5.52 -10.11 13.08
N ASP A 178 -4.57 -10.78 12.44
CA ASP A 178 -3.21 -10.90 12.96
C ASP A 178 -2.42 -9.65 12.60
N GLU A 179 -2.23 -8.76 13.58
CA GLU A 179 -1.52 -7.48 13.41
C GLU A 179 -0.05 -7.66 13.03
N SER A 180 0.55 -8.84 13.27
CA SER A 180 1.90 -9.15 12.81
C SER A 180 1.96 -9.53 11.32
N ARG A 181 0.80 -9.71 10.66
CA ARG A 181 0.65 -10.23 9.30
C ARG A 181 -0.37 -9.44 8.49
N VAL A 182 -0.09 -8.14 8.35
CA VAL A 182 -0.78 -7.24 7.43
C VAL A 182 0.08 -7.02 6.19
N TYR A 183 -0.47 -7.33 5.02
CA TYR A 183 0.26 -7.27 3.76
C TYR A 183 -0.46 -6.45 2.69
N VAL A 184 0.31 -5.84 1.80
CA VAL A 184 -0.21 -5.07 0.66
C VAL A 184 0.36 -5.62 -0.64
N LEU A 185 -0.51 -5.99 -1.57
CA LEU A 185 -0.14 -6.45 -2.90
C LEU A 185 -0.74 -5.51 -3.91
N GLY A 186 -0.01 -5.18 -4.98
CA GLY A 186 -0.56 -4.35 -6.02
C GLY A 186 0.14 -4.49 -7.36
N HIS A 187 -0.59 -4.14 -8.42
CA HIS A 187 -0.09 -4.15 -9.80
C HIS A 187 0.04 -2.74 -10.37
N SER A 188 1.11 -2.46 -11.12
CA SER A 188 1.33 -1.18 -11.80
C SER A 188 1.21 -0.01 -10.81
N ASN A 189 0.26 0.91 -11.00
CA ASN A 189 -0.07 1.97 -10.05
C ASN A 189 -0.31 1.47 -8.61
N GLY A 190 -1.01 0.35 -8.42
CA GLY A 190 -1.17 -0.29 -7.11
C GLY A 190 0.13 -0.88 -6.56
N GLY A 191 1.07 -1.27 -7.43
CA GLY A 191 2.41 -1.72 -7.04
C GLY A 191 3.31 -0.57 -6.55
N PHE A 192 3.19 0.63 -7.14
CA PHE A 192 3.78 1.86 -6.59
C PHE A 192 3.14 2.22 -5.24
N MET A 193 1.81 2.10 -5.14
CA MET A 193 1.10 2.36 -3.88
C MET A 193 1.51 1.38 -2.77
N ALA A 194 1.75 0.11 -3.10
CA ALA A 194 2.27 -0.87 -2.14
C ALA A 194 3.63 -0.45 -1.55
N TYR A 195 4.54 0.09 -2.39
CA TYR A 195 5.80 0.67 -1.91
C TYR A 195 5.59 1.88 -1.00
N GLN A 196 4.65 2.78 -1.34
CA GLN A 196 4.32 3.90 -0.47
C GLN A 196 3.75 3.44 0.87
N MET A 197 2.86 2.45 0.88
CA MET A 197 2.32 1.85 2.11
C MET A 197 3.42 1.24 2.98
N ALA A 198 4.37 0.51 2.38
CA ALA A 198 5.50 -0.04 3.11
C ALA A 198 6.36 1.08 3.72
N CYS A 199 6.54 2.17 2.99
CA CYS A 199 7.33 3.32 3.43
C CYS A 199 6.68 4.07 4.61
N GLU A 200 5.45 4.55 4.39
CA GLU A 200 4.75 5.46 5.30
C GLU A 200 4.08 4.73 6.47
N HIS A 201 3.80 3.44 6.31
CA HIS A 201 3.09 2.61 7.30
C HIS A 201 3.85 1.35 7.67
N SER A 202 5.18 1.45 7.68
CA SER A 202 6.10 0.43 8.20
C SER A 202 5.88 0.11 9.68
N ASP A 203 4.99 0.77 10.42
CA ASP A 203 4.57 0.36 11.76
C ASP A 203 3.54 -0.78 11.75
N ILE A 204 2.74 -0.90 10.70
CA ILE A 204 1.67 -1.92 10.60
C ILE A 204 1.88 -2.92 9.46
N ILE A 205 2.61 -2.55 8.39
CA ILE A 205 2.80 -3.44 7.23
C ILE A 205 3.97 -4.39 7.48
N ALA A 206 3.68 -5.70 7.44
CA ALA A 206 4.66 -6.78 7.60
C ALA A 206 5.41 -7.10 6.30
N GLY A 207 4.73 -6.96 5.16
CA GLY A 207 5.31 -7.21 3.86
C GLY A 207 4.45 -6.75 2.69
N ILE A 208 5.09 -6.58 1.53
CA ILE A 208 4.42 -6.17 0.30
C ILE A 208 4.79 -7.04 -0.88
N VAL A 209 3.90 -7.06 -1.88
CA VAL A 209 4.18 -7.55 -3.23
C VAL A 209 3.91 -6.42 -4.23
N SER A 210 4.95 -5.97 -4.91
CA SER A 210 4.82 -5.01 -6.01
C SER A 210 4.97 -5.74 -7.34
N PHE A 211 3.90 -5.80 -8.13
CA PHE A 211 3.93 -6.39 -9.47
C PHE A 211 3.93 -5.29 -10.53
N ALA A 212 4.99 -5.19 -11.33
CA ALA A 212 5.13 -4.15 -12.37
C ALA A 212 5.01 -2.70 -11.84
N GLY A 213 5.38 -2.47 -10.58
CA GLY A 213 5.47 -1.15 -9.96
C GLY A 213 6.93 -0.74 -9.70
N GLY A 214 7.15 0.21 -8.79
CA GLY A 214 8.49 0.63 -8.40
C GLY A 214 8.51 1.45 -7.11
N SER A 215 9.69 1.57 -6.51
CA SER A 215 9.93 2.46 -5.37
C SER A 215 10.24 3.88 -5.85
N ILE A 216 10.17 4.85 -4.94
CA ILE A 216 10.57 6.22 -5.22
C ILE A 216 12.10 6.34 -5.23
N SER A 217 12.65 7.09 -6.20
CA SER A 217 14.10 7.29 -6.33
C SER A 217 14.70 8.26 -5.31
N ASP A 218 13.85 9.03 -4.64
CA ASP A 218 14.24 10.01 -3.63
C ASP A 218 14.24 9.34 -2.24
N LYS A 219 15.45 8.98 -1.77
CA LYS A 219 15.64 8.30 -0.49
C LYS A 219 15.21 9.15 0.71
N ASP A 220 15.27 10.48 0.61
CA ASP A 220 14.87 11.36 1.72
C ASP A 220 13.35 11.41 1.89
N ARG A 221 12.61 11.07 0.83
CA ARG A 221 11.15 10.95 0.85
C ARG A 221 10.66 9.61 1.39
N CYS A 222 11.55 8.63 1.57
CA CYS A 222 11.18 7.35 2.12
C CYS A 222 12.15 6.85 3.20
N VAL A 223 11.73 6.98 4.46
CA VAL A 223 12.50 6.55 5.63
C VAL A 223 11.62 5.68 6.52
N PRO A 224 11.45 4.39 6.19
CA PRO A 224 10.59 3.50 6.98
C PRO A 224 11.15 3.32 8.40
N ALA A 225 10.28 3.32 9.40
CA ALA A 225 10.64 3.20 10.81
C ALA A 225 10.99 1.76 11.21
N ASN A 226 10.45 0.76 10.50
CA ASN A 226 10.73 -0.65 10.75
C ASN A 226 10.94 -1.40 9.41
N PRO A 227 11.67 -2.54 9.42
CA PRO A 227 11.81 -3.35 8.23
C PRO A 227 10.46 -3.88 7.72
N VAL A 228 10.32 -3.98 6.39
CA VAL A 228 9.14 -4.54 5.71
C VAL A 228 9.63 -5.53 4.67
N SER A 229 9.08 -6.74 4.67
CA SER A 229 9.48 -7.73 3.65
C SER A 229 8.97 -7.29 2.27
N VAL A 230 9.84 -7.26 1.25
CA VAL A 230 9.48 -6.80 -0.10
C VAL A 230 9.67 -7.92 -1.11
N LEU A 231 8.59 -8.27 -1.80
CA LEU A 231 8.66 -9.05 -3.03
C LEU A 231 8.33 -8.14 -4.21
N HIS A 232 9.28 -7.97 -5.12
CA HIS A 232 9.08 -7.27 -6.37
C HIS A 232 8.98 -8.29 -7.50
N VAL A 233 7.96 -8.19 -8.34
CA VAL A 233 7.79 -9.02 -9.55
C VAL A 233 7.72 -8.10 -10.75
N HIS A 234 8.51 -8.33 -11.80
CA HIS A 234 8.56 -7.42 -12.94
C HIS A 234 8.91 -8.12 -14.25
N GLY A 235 8.27 -7.70 -15.34
CA GLY A 235 8.62 -8.14 -16.68
C GLY A 235 9.83 -7.38 -17.22
N ILE A 236 10.86 -8.08 -17.70
CA ILE A 236 12.04 -7.41 -18.28
C ILE A 236 11.67 -6.63 -19.55
N ALA A 237 10.63 -7.07 -20.28
CA ALA A 237 10.15 -6.47 -21.51
C ALA A 237 8.93 -5.54 -21.29
N ASP A 238 8.72 -5.04 -20.08
CA ASP A 238 7.62 -4.12 -19.75
C ASP A 238 7.76 -2.78 -20.50
N PRO A 239 6.83 -2.44 -21.43
CA PRO A 239 6.90 -1.21 -22.20
C PRO A 239 6.21 -0.02 -21.53
N ILE A 240 5.53 -0.23 -20.39
CA ILE A 240 4.73 0.79 -19.69
C ILE A 240 5.47 1.30 -18.46
N VAL A 241 5.96 0.37 -17.63
CA VAL A 241 6.81 0.67 -16.48
C VAL A 241 8.16 0.02 -16.77
N PRO A 242 9.15 0.76 -17.30
CA PRO A 242 10.41 0.15 -17.70
C PRO A 242 11.12 -0.53 -16.52
N TYR A 243 11.55 -1.77 -16.72
CA TYR A 243 12.26 -2.58 -15.72
C TYR A 243 13.47 -1.85 -15.09
N ILE A 244 14.17 -1.04 -15.89
CA ILE A 244 15.35 -0.27 -15.46
C ILE A 244 15.02 1.02 -14.71
N GLY A 245 13.74 1.36 -14.58
CA GLY A 245 13.27 2.62 -14.02
C GLY A 245 13.18 3.73 -15.06
N LEU A 246 12.75 4.90 -14.60
CA LEU A 246 12.73 6.13 -15.39
C LEU A 246 13.41 7.24 -14.59
N SER A 247 14.16 8.08 -15.29
CA SER A 247 14.79 9.28 -14.73
C SER A 247 14.39 10.51 -15.54
N GLU A 248 14.52 11.68 -14.93
CA GLU A 248 14.43 12.94 -15.66
C GLU A 248 15.48 12.99 -16.80
N PRO A 249 15.19 13.61 -17.95
CA PRO A 249 13.94 14.29 -18.34
C PRO A 249 12.91 13.37 -19.03
N PHE A 250 13.05 12.05 -18.91
CA PHE A 250 12.29 11.07 -19.73
C PHE A 250 10.91 10.73 -19.16
N GLY A 251 10.55 11.29 -18.01
CA GLY A 251 9.28 11.07 -17.34
C GLY A 251 9.39 11.29 -15.83
N VAL A 252 8.29 11.00 -15.13
CA VAL A 252 8.25 11.02 -13.67
C VAL A 252 9.26 9.99 -13.12
N PRO A 253 10.25 10.39 -12.31
CA PRO A 253 11.32 9.49 -11.91
C PRO A 253 10.86 8.45 -10.90
N PHE A 254 11.34 7.22 -11.08
CA PHE A 254 11.16 6.11 -10.14
C PHE A 254 12.30 5.09 -10.30
N GLU A 255 12.54 4.31 -9.24
CA GLU A 255 13.57 3.28 -9.24
C GLU A 255 13.17 2.11 -10.14
N GLY A 256 14.13 1.57 -10.90
CA GLY A 256 13.94 0.29 -11.59
C GLY A 256 13.71 -0.86 -10.61
N ALA A 257 13.30 -2.02 -11.13
CA ALA A 257 12.96 -3.18 -10.32
C ALA A 257 14.12 -3.63 -9.42
N LEU A 258 15.35 -3.72 -9.97
CA LEU A 258 16.55 -4.06 -9.20
C LEU A 258 16.91 -2.96 -8.19
N SER A 259 16.92 -1.69 -8.60
CA SER A 259 17.22 -0.58 -7.69
C SER A 259 16.22 -0.51 -6.53
N SER A 260 14.94 -0.79 -6.80
CA SER A 260 13.89 -0.81 -5.77
C SER A 260 14.19 -1.85 -4.69
N VAL A 261 14.59 -3.07 -5.07
CA VAL A 261 14.92 -4.10 -4.07
C VAL A 261 16.28 -3.86 -3.40
N GLU A 262 17.24 -3.22 -4.07
CA GLU A 262 18.51 -2.82 -3.45
C GLU A 262 18.28 -1.77 -2.35
N THR A 263 17.50 -0.71 -2.65
CA THR A 263 17.11 0.31 -1.68
C THR A 263 16.36 -0.29 -0.49
N TRP A 264 15.45 -1.24 -0.71
CA TRP A 264 14.76 -1.91 0.38
C TRP A 264 15.61 -2.89 1.18
N ALA A 265 16.61 -3.52 0.56
CA ALA A 265 17.60 -4.31 1.29
C ALA A 265 18.41 -3.42 2.25
N GLU A 266 18.76 -2.20 1.82
CA GLU A 266 19.40 -1.19 2.68
C GLU A 266 18.47 -0.77 3.83
N HIS A 267 17.21 -0.43 3.54
CA HIS A 267 16.23 -0.05 4.57
C HIS A 267 16.01 -1.14 5.61
N ASN A 268 16.01 -2.41 5.20
CA ASN A 268 15.82 -3.54 6.09
C ASN A 268 17.11 -3.97 6.82
N GLY A 269 18.26 -3.39 6.48
CA GLY A 269 19.55 -3.75 7.07
C GLY A 269 20.00 -5.19 6.73
N VAL A 270 19.53 -5.73 5.61
CA VAL A 270 19.87 -7.10 5.17
C VAL A 270 21.07 -7.09 4.23
N GLY A 271 21.63 -8.27 3.96
CA GLY A 271 22.83 -8.41 3.12
C GLY A 271 22.60 -8.03 1.65
N PRO A 272 23.65 -8.10 0.81
CA PRO A 272 23.51 -7.88 -0.62
C PRO A 272 22.61 -8.93 -1.27
N LEU A 273 21.92 -8.52 -2.33
CA LEU A 273 21.13 -9.40 -3.17
C LEU A 273 22.00 -10.47 -3.84
N THR A 274 21.49 -11.71 -3.86
CA THR A 274 22.14 -12.86 -4.49
C THR A 274 21.19 -13.56 -5.45
N ASN A 275 21.72 -14.00 -6.60
CA ASN A 275 20.91 -14.73 -7.58
C ASN A 275 20.66 -16.16 -7.10
N ASP A 276 19.40 -16.55 -7.09
CA ASP A 276 18.97 -17.91 -6.83
C ASP A 276 18.67 -18.62 -8.15
N VAL A 277 19.75 -19.08 -8.77
CA VAL A 277 19.77 -19.72 -10.10
C VAL A 277 19.05 -21.08 -10.15
N PHE A 278 18.57 -21.59 -9.01
CA PHE A 278 17.85 -22.86 -8.92
C PHE A 278 16.33 -22.68 -8.70
N ALA A 279 15.84 -21.44 -8.61
CA ALA A 279 14.41 -21.18 -8.51
C ALA A 279 13.71 -21.55 -9.82
N SER A 280 12.99 -22.67 -9.84
CA SER A 280 12.09 -23.03 -10.94
C SER A 280 10.75 -22.32 -10.79
N LEU A 281 10.72 -21.04 -11.15
CA LEU A 281 9.50 -20.26 -11.22
C LEU A 281 9.04 -20.17 -12.67
N ASN A 282 7.78 -20.53 -12.90
CA ASN A 282 7.05 -20.35 -14.15
C ASN A 282 5.79 -19.57 -13.83
N LEU A 283 5.76 -18.29 -14.19
CA LEU A 283 4.70 -17.36 -13.84
C LEU A 283 3.81 -17.00 -15.04
N VAL A 284 4.27 -17.24 -16.27
CA VAL A 284 3.60 -16.87 -17.51
C VAL A 284 3.15 -18.12 -18.26
N ALA A 285 1.84 -18.24 -18.46
CA ALA A 285 1.27 -19.25 -19.33
C ALA A 285 1.77 -18.95 -20.74
N LEU A 286 2.45 -19.92 -21.37
CA LEU A 286 3.05 -19.89 -22.73
C LEU A 286 4.57 -19.71 -22.79
N ASP A 287 5.24 -19.35 -21.70
CA ASP A 287 6.71 -19.46 -21.65
C ASP A 287 7.13 -20.88 -21.23
N PHE A 288 7.99 -21.50 -22.03
CA PHE A 288 8.50 -22.85 -21.76
C PHE A 288 9.74 -22.78 -20.85
N GLY A 289 9.70 -23.52 -19.73
CA GLY A 289 10.82 -23.61 -18.78
C GLY A 289 10.71 -22.63 -17.61
N ASN A 290 11.86 -22.34 -16.98
CA ASN A 290 11.94 -21.30 -15.94
C ASN A 290 11.94 -19.94 -16.64
N ASP A 291 10.81 -19.24 -16.57
CA ASP A 291 10.62 -17.92 -17.20
C ASP A 291 11.03 -16.76 -16.29
N THR A 292 11.31 -17.07 -15.01
CA THR A 292 11.50 -16.08 -13.97
C THR A 292 12.82 -16.32 -13.24
N LEU A 293 13.67 -15.30 -13.24
CA LEU A 293 14.88 -15.26 -12.42
C LEU A 293 14.53 -14.75 -11.01
N ARG A 294 15.01 -15.45 -9.98
CA ARG A 294 14.91 -14.97 -8.60
C ARG A 294 16.23 -14.40 -8.12
N THR A 295 16.18 -13.21 -7.52
CA THR A 295 17.26 -12.59 -6.77
C THR A 295 16.76 -12.29 -5.36
N ARG A 296 17.55 -12.55 -4.32
CA ARG A 296 17.09 -12.40 -2.93
C ARG A 296 18.14 -11.92 -1.95
N SER A 297 17.67 -11.25 -0.90
CA SER A 297 18.39 -10.95 0.33
C SER A 297 17.53 -11.41 1.53
N PRO A 298 17.87 -12.53 2.18
CA PRO A 298 17.08 -13.07 3.29
C PRO A 298 17.15 -12.18 4.53
N GLY A 299 16.00 -12.02 5.21
CA GLY A 299 15.86 -11.32 6.49
C GLY A 299 15.47 -12.24 7.66
N ASN A 300 15.61 -13.56 7.49
CA ASN A 300 15.17 -14.59 8.45
C ASN A 300 13.66 -14.60 8.77
N GLY A 301 12.82 -14.19 7.83
CA GLY A 301 11.36 -14.11 8.03
C GLY A 301 10.86 -12.70 8.35
N HIS A 302 11.76 -11.73 8.47
CA HIS A 302 11.46 -10.33 8.71
C HIS A 302 12.34 -9.43 7.84
N GLY A 303 11.77 -8.52 7.06
CA GLY A 303 12.55 -7.66 6.15
C GLY A 303 13.21 -8.40 4.98
N ASP A 304 12.75 -9.62 4.67
CA ASP A 304 13.18 -10.37 3.48
C ASP A 304 12.92 -9.58 2.21
N VAL A 305 13.90 -9.53 1.31
CA VAL A 305 13.75 -8.87 0.01
C VAL A 305 13.97 -9.87 -1.13
N GLU A 306 13.04 -9.90 -2.08
CA GLU A 306 13.14 -10.72 -3.30
C GLU A 306 12.73 -9.93 -4.54
N LEU A 307 13.40 -10.20 -5.66
CA LEU A 307 13.04 -9.77 -6.99
C LEU A 307 12.82 -11.01 -7.88
N TRP A 308 11.66 -11.06 -8.52
CA TRP A 308 11.30 -12.07 -9.51
C TRP A 308 11.18 -11.40 -10.89
N SER A 309 12.22 -11.58 -11.71
CA SER A 309 12.33 -10.97 -13.04
C SER A 309 11.83 -11.94 -14.11
N ILE A 310 10.69 -11.63 -14.71
CA ILE A 310 10.08 -12.43 -15.78
C ILE A 310 10.78 -12.08 -17.10
N LEU A 311 11.54 -13.01 -17.65
CA LEU A 311 12.50 -12.77 -18.74
C LEU A 311 11.86 -12.19 -20.01
N ASN A 312 10.69 -12.71 -20.41
CA ASN A 312 9.90 -12.20 -21.54
C ASN A 312 8.62 -11.50 -21.08
N GLY A 313 8.50 -11.20 -19.79
CA GLY A 313 7.29 -10.62 -19.22
C GLY A 313 7.04 -9.20 -19.73
N SER A 314 5.80 -8.92 -20.11
CA SER A 314 5.30 -7.58 -20.40
C SER A 314 4.69 -6.93 -19.15
N HIS A 315 4.03 -5.78 -19.30
CA HIS A 315 3.33 -5.09 -18.20
C HIS A 315 2.16 -5.90 -17.60
N VAL A 316 1.46 -6.66 -18.45
CA VAL A 316 0.30 -7.46 -18.08
C VAL A 316 0.44 -8.83 -18.74
N PRO A 317 1.36 -9.67 -18.26
CA PRO A 317 1.58 -10.98 -18.86
C PRO A 317 0.37 -11.89 -18.61
N LEU A 318 0.22 -12.90 -19.47
CA LEU A 318 -0.77 -13.96 -19.28
C LEU A 318 -0.28 -14.89 -18.17
N LEU A 319 -0.82 -14.77 -16.96
CA LEU A 319 -0.32 -15.53 -15.82
C LEU A 319 -0.68 -17.03 -15.93
N SER A 320 0.29 -17.88 -15.54
CA SER A 320 0.08 -19.30 -15.29
C SER A 320 -0.93 -19.51 -14.16
N TYR A 321 -1.69 -20.60 -14.22
CA TYR A 321 -2.62 -21.00 -13.16
C TYR A 321 -1.93 -21.87 -12.10
N SER A 322 -2.49 -21.87 -10.89
CA SER A 322 -2.16 -22.85 -9.85
C SER A 322 -2.46 -24.27 -10.32
N SER A 323 -1.93 -25.28 -9.61
CA SER A 323 -2.10 -26.69 -10.00
C SER A 323 -3.56 -27.15 -9.98
N ASP A 324 -4.41 -26.53 -9.16
CA ASP A 324 -5.85 -26.80 -9.09
C ASP A 324 -6.66 -25.97 -10.10
N GLY A 325 -6.01 -25.03 -10.80
CA GLY A 325 -6.62 -24.17 -11.81
C GLY A 325 -7.51 -23.06 -11.27
N THR A 326 -7.55 -22.82 -9.95
CA THR A 326 -8.51 -21.87 -9.35
C THR A 326 -7.94 -20.46 -9.22
N SER A 327 -6.66 -20.32 -8.87
CA SER A 327 -5.95 -19.05 -8.76
C SER A 327 -4.86 -18.91 -9.83
N THR A 328 -4.24 -17.74 -9.94
CA THR A 328 -2.97 -17.65 -10.66
C THR A 328 -1.87 -18.26 -9.81
N ARG A 329 -0.86 -18.83 -10.47
CA ARG A 329 0.34 -19.36 -9.82
C ARG A 329 1.08 -18.26 -9.07
N LEU A 330 1.16 -17.07 -9.66
CA LEU A 330 1.75 -15.89 -9.02
C LEU A 330 1.03 -15.53 -7.73
N ALA A 331 -0.31 -15.44 -7.72
CA ALA A 331 -1.06 -15.14 -6.51
C ALA A 331 -0.82 -16.19 -5.40
N GLU A 332 -0.86 -17.48 -5.75
CA GLU A 332 -0.64 -18.58 -4.81
C GLU A 332 0.73 -18.49 -4.13
N ILE A 333 1.81 -18.42 -4.92
CA ILE A 333 3.17 -18.39 -4.35
C ILE A 333 3.48 -17.06 -3.65
N ALA A 334 2.87 -15.95 -4.07
CA ALA A 334 3.03 -14.65 -3.40
C ALA A 334 2.35 -14.65 -2.01
N VAL A 335 1.16 -15.25 -1.90
CA VAL A 335 0.49 -15.45 -0.61
C VAL A 335 1.31 -16.36 0.29
N GLU A 336 1.78 -17.51 -0.22
CA GLU A 336 2.65 -18.40 0.55
C GLU A 336 3.97 -17.75 0.97
N TRP A 337 4.50 -16.85 0.13
CA TRP A 337 5.71 -16.09 0.43
C TRP A 337 5.45 -15.13 1.59
N LEU A 338 4.37 -14.34 1.53
CA LEU A 338 4.01 -13.39 2.58
C LEU A 338 3.69 -14.09 3.90
N LEU A 339 2.93 -15.19 3.89
CA LEU A 339 2.52 -15.89 5.11
C LEU A 339 3.67 -16.48 5.94
N ARG A 340 4.86 -16.64 5.33
CA ARG A 340 6.09 -17.05 6.02
C ARG A 340 6.84 -15.88 6.67
N ARG A 341 6.34 -14.65 6.52
CA ARG A 341 6.96 -13.43 7.00
C ARG A 341 6.07 -12.70 7.97
N SER A 342 6.66 -12.19 9.04
CA SER A 342 5.97 -11.51 10.11
C SER A 342 6.58 -10.14 10.33
N LYS A 343 5.81 -9.24 10.93
CA LYS A 343 6.33 -7.95 11.40
C LYS A 343 7.30 -8.09 12.55
N PHE A 344 7.16 -9.14 13.34
CA PHE A 344 7.97 -9.42 14.51
C PHE A 344 8.58 -10.82 14.39
N ASP A 345 9.79 -10.98 14.94
CA ASP A 345 10.55 -12.25 14.98
C ASP A 345 9.87 -13.37 15.77
#